data_AF-A0A1G6S0F9-F1
#
_entry.id   AF-A0A1G6S0F9-F1
#
_cell.length_a   1.000
_cell.length_b   1.000
_cell.length_c   1.000
_cell.angle_alpha   90.00
_cell.angle_beta   90.00
_cell.angle_gamma   90.00
#
_symmetry.space_group_name_H-M   'P 1'
#
loop_
_entity.id
_entity.type
_entity.pdbx_description
1 polymer ?
#
loop_
_entity_poly.entity_id
_entity_poly.type
_entity_poly.pdbx_seq_one_letter_code
_entity_poly.pdbx_strand_id
1 'polypeptide(L)' 'MSKFKLEQSDEILITPTGLVTVGKLLSITSLKEKLNKVKIPDIDEPLIKNHEVLYSYAGLLAQGKVSFDNIEEFRDLDS' A
#
# COMPACT_ATOMS: atom_id res chain seq x y z
N MET A 1 -1.79 -9.14 -24.76
CA MET A 1 -0.67 -8.47 -24.06
C MET A 1 -1.02 -7.00 -23.94
N SER A 2 -1.20 -6.50 -22.72
CA SER A 2 -1.51 -5.09 -22.49
C SER A 2 -0.23 -4.27 -22.63
N LYS A 3 -0.25 -3.27 -23.52
CA LYS A 3 0.88 -2.37 -23.77
C LYS A 3 0.77 -1.20 -22.80
N PHE A 4 1.61 -1.14 -21.78
CA PHE A 4 1.67 0.01 -20.89
C PHE A 4 2.54 1.09 -21.53
N LYS A 5 2.00 2.30 -21.69
CA LYS A 5 2.76 3.47 -22.15
C LYS A 5 3.10 4.27 -20.89
N LEU A 6 4.40 4.36 -20.58
CA LEU A 6 4.89 5.19 -19.49
C LEU A 6 5.24 6.55 -20.09
N GLU A 7 4.61 7.60 -19.60
CA GLU A 7 4.87 8.99 -19.98
C GLU A 7 5.16 9.79 -18.71
N GLN A 8 6.11 10.72 -18.80
CA GLN A 8 6.43 11.62 -17.69
C GLN A 8 5.32 12.67 -17.58
N SER A 9 4.68 12.78 -16.42
CA SER A 9 3.69 13.83 -16.17
C SER A 9 4.37 15.14 -15.74
N ASP A 10 3.73 16.27 -16.03
CA ASP A 10 4.15 17.61 -15.57
C ASP A 10 3.74 17.88 -14.10
N GLU A 11 3.41 16.84 -13.34
CA GLU A 11 2.91 16.96 -11.98
C GLU A 11 4.07 17.02 -10.99
N ILE A 12 4.06 18.04 -10.11
CA ILE A 12 4.97 18.09 -8.97
C ILE A 12 4.44 17.14 -7.90
N LEU A 13 5.13 16.01 -7.71
CA LEU A 13 4.83 15.11 -6.62
C LEU A 13 5.33 15.70 -5.29
N ILE A 14 4.47 16.43 -4.57
CA ILE A 14 4.69 16.79 -3.17
C ILE A 14 4.43 15.58 -2.26
N THR A 15 5.02 15.49 -1.08
CA THR A 15 4.86 14.31 -0.18
C THR A 15 3.40 13.82 -0.01
N PRO A 16 2.38 14.71 0.11
CA PRO A 16 0.98 14.29 0.14
C PRO A 16 0.48 13.63 -1.15
N THR A 17 0.95 14.05 -2.34
CA THR A 17 0.49 13.49 -3.61
C THR A 17 1.01 12.07 -3.83
N GLY A 18 2.18 11.71 -3.28
CA GLY A 18 2.68 10.33 -3.32
C GLY A 18 1.71 9.35 -2.65
N LEU A 19 1.23 9.70 -1.46
CA LEU A 19 0.28 8.89 -0.71
C LEU A 19 -1.08 8.79 -1.42
N VAL A 20 -1.58 9.91 -1.97
CA VAL A 20 -2.84 9.93 -2.75
C VAL A 20 -2.74 9.07 -4.00
N THR A 21 -1.64 9.17 -4.75
CA THR A 21 -1.41 8.39 -5.97
C THR A 21 -1.34 6.90 -5.67
N VAL A 22 -0.59 6.49 -4.64
CA VAL A 22 -0.52 5.09 -4.20
C VAL A 22 -1.91 4.61 -3.76
N GLY A 23 -2.64 5.38 -2.95
CA GLY A 23 -4.01 5.03 -2.55
C GLY A 23 -4.96 4.88 -3.75
N LYS A 24 -4.84 5.73 -4.77
CA LYS A 24 -5.61 5.62 -6.01
C LYS A 24 -5.26 4.35 -6.79
N LEU A 25 -3.98 4.03 -6.95
CA LEU A 25 -3.53 2.80 -7.63
C LEU A 25 -4.02 1.54 -6.90
N LEU A 26 -3.95 1.53 -5.56
CA LEU A 26 -4.43 0.43 -4.74
C LEU A 26 -5.95 0.25 -4.79
N SER A 27 -6.72 1.33 -5.02
CA SER A 27 -8.19 1.27 -5.11
C SER A 27 -8.73 0.90 -6.49
N ILE A 28 -7.98 1.16 -7.58
CA ILE A 28 -8.39 0.77 -8.94
C ILE A 28 -7.92 -0.63 -9.35
N THR A 29 -6.99 -1.22 -8.60
CA THR A 29 -6.48 -2.56 -8.88
C THR A 29 -7.18 -3.62 -8.02
N SER A 30 -7.26 -4.85 -8.52
CA SER A 30 -7.77 -5.99 -7.72
C SER A 30 -6.71 -6.57 -6.77
N LEU A 31 -5.78 -5.73 -6.30
CA LEU A 31 -4.64 -6.20 -5.50
C LEU A 31 -5.10 -6.66 -4.11
N LYS A 32 -6.03 -5.95 -3.49
CA LYS A 32 -6.66 -6.32 -2.21
C LYS A 32 -7.19 -7.75 -2.23
N GLU A 33 -7.98 -8.11 -3.23
CA GLU A 33 -8.59 -9.44 -3.33
C GLU A 33 -7.54 -10.52 -3.58
N LYS A 34 -6.50 -10.20 -4.36
CA LYS A 34 -5.39 -11.13 -4.63
C LYS A 34 -4.57 -11.39 -3.37
N LEU A 35 -4.24 -10.34 -2.61
CA LEU A 35 -3.46 -10.45 -1.37
C LEU A 35 -4.20 -11.25 -0.31
N ASN A 36 -5.50 -11.02 -0.13
CA ASN A 36 -6.30 -11.77 0.84
C ASN A 36 -6.49 -13.25 0.48
N LYS A 37 -6.24 -13.64 -0.79
CA LYS A 37 -6.25 -15.04 -1.22
C LYS A 37 -4.91 -15.75 -1.05
N VAL A 38 -3.83 -15.01 -0.76
CA VAL A 38 -2.52 -15.60 -0.51
C VAL A 38 -2.59 -16.39 0.79
N LYS A 39 -2.29 -17.69 0.70
CA LYS A 39 -2.14 -18.57 1.86
C LYS A 39 -0.71 -18.45 2.36
N ILE A 40 -0.56 -18.10 3.62
CA ILE A 40 0.74 -18.09 4.29
C ILE A 40 0.91 -19.45 4.96
N PRO A 41 2.04 -20.15 4.78
CA PRO A 41 2.33 -21.39 5.50
C PRO A 41 2.12 -21.19 7.00
N ASP A 42 1.52 -22.18 7.66
CA ASP A 42 1.29 -22.19 9.11
C ASP A 42 0.30 -21.12 9.62
N ILE A 43 -0.40 -20.42 8.71
CA ILE A 43 -1.46 -19.45 9.04
C ILE A 43 -2.71 -19.77 8.21
N ASP A 44 -3.67 -20.45 8.84
CA ASP A 44 -4.95 -20.79 8.22
C ASP A 44 -5.86 -19.57 8.05
N GLU A 45 -5.95 -18.71 9.07
CA GLU A 45 -6.74 -17.48 9.04
C GLU A 45 -5.96 -16.33 9.69
N PRO A 46 -5.51 -15.33 8.92
CA PRO A 46 -4.73 -14.22 9.46
C PRO A 46 -5.62 -13.24 10.23
N LEU A 47 -5.19 -12.88 11.45
CA LEU A 47 -5.88 -11.91 12.31
C LEU A 47 -6.05 -10.53 11.63
N ILE A 48 -5.01 -10.09 10.93
CA ILE A 48 -5.01 -8.87 10.10
C ILE A 48 -4.99 -9.34 8.65
N LYS A 49 -5.84 -8.78 7.79
CA LYS A 49 -5.89 -9.22 6.40
C LYS A 49 -4.58 -8.88 5.70
N ASN A 50 -4.07 -9.78 4.87
CA ASN A 50 -2.79 -9.60 4.16
C ASN A 50 -2.68 -8.25 3.42
N HIS A 51 -3.79 -7.78 2.82
CA HIS A 51 -3.79 -6.48 2.16
C HIS A 51 -3.59 -5.29 3.10
N GLU A 52 -4.06 -5.35 4.35
CA GLU A 52 -3.91 -4.26 5.31
C GLU A 52 -2.44 -4.08 5.69
N VAL A 53 -1.72 -5.18 5.92
CA VAL A 53 -0.27 -5.15 6.18
C VAL A 53 0.49 -4.50 5.01
N LEU A 54 0.20 -4.95 3.78
CA LEU A 54 0.88 -4.44 2.59
C LEU A 54 0.52 -2.98 2.29
N TYR A 55 -0.76 -2.61 2.42
CA TYR A 55 -1.24 -1.26 2.13
C TYR A 55 -0.65 -0.27 3.13
N SER A 56 -0.56 -0.63 4.41
CA SER A 56 0.12 0.17 5.43
C SER A 56 1.59 0.38 5.08
N TYR A 57 2.32 -0.67 4.68
CA TYR A 57 3.71 -0.51 4.26
C TYR A 57 3.85 0.34 2.99
N ALA A 58 2.95 0.19 2.01
CA ALA A 58 2.94 1.03 0.82
C ALA A 58 2.72 2.51 1.16
N GLY A 59 1.87 2.81 2.15
CA GLY A 59 1.68 4.16 2.67
C GLY A 59 2.91 4.73 3.36
N LEU A 60 3.69 3.90 4.08
CA LEU A 60 4.98 4.30 4.65
C LEU A 60 6.01 4.61 3.56
N LEU A 61 6.11 3.74 2.54
CA LEU A 61 7.01 3.95 1.41
C LEU A 61 6.68 5.22 0.63
N ALA A 62 5.39 5.53 0.45
CA ALA A 62 4.93 6.77 -0.19
C ALA A 62 5.36 8.04 0.59
N GLN A 63 5.68 7.91 1.87
CA GLN A 63 6.18 8.99 2.74
C GLN A 63 7.71 8.97 2.90
N GLY A 64 8.41 8.05 2.22
CA GLY A 64 9.87 7.89 2.34
C GLY A 64 10.33 7.10 3.56
N LYS A 65 9.42 6.42 4.26
CA LYS A 65 9.72 5.58 5.43
C LYS A 65 9.94 4.13 4.98
N VAL A 66 11.17 3.63 5.12
CA VAL A 66 11.55 2.29 4.64
C VAL A 66 11.44 1.20 5.70
N SER A 67 11.47 1.55 6.99
CA SER A 67 11.26 0.61 8.08
C SER A 67 9.77 0.40 8.33
N PHE A 68 9.34 -0.84 8.47
CA PHE A 68 7.95 -1.13 8.86
C PHE A 68 7.66 -0.61 10.28
N ASP A 69 8.66 -0.50 11.15
CA ASP A 69 8.51 0.02 12.52
C ASP A 69 8.03 1.47 12.55
N ASN A 70 8.17 2.23 11.45
CA ASN A 70 7.58 3.57 11.35
C ASN A 70 6.04 3.57 11.36
N ILE A 71 5.40 2.39 11.29
CA ILE A 71 3.95 2.25 11.45
C ILE A 71 3.48 2.64 12.86
N GLU A 72 4.36 2.54 13.87
CA GLU A 72 4.03 2.87 15.26
C GLU A 72 3.62 4.33 15.43
N GLU A 73 4.13 5.23 14.58
CA GLU A 73 3.73 6.64 14.54
C GLU A 73 2.22 6.83 14.25
N PHE A 74 1.56 5.83 13.69
CA PHE A 74 0.15 5.85 13.33
C PHE A 74 -0.73 4.94 14.20
N ARG A 75 -0.14 4.18 15.13
CA ARG A 75 -0.87 3.19 15.95
C ARG A 75 -1.86 3.83 16.93
N ASP A 76 -1.57 5.05 17.38
CA ASP A 76 -2.36 5.75 18.40
C ASP A 76 -3.33 6.80 17.81
N LEU A 77 -3.35 6.99 16.49
CA LEU A 77 -4.19 7.99 15.82
C LEU A 77 -5.64 7.54 15.60
N ASP A 78 -5.99 6.32 16.01
CA ASP A 78 -7.36 5.78 16.05
C ASP A 78 -8.05 5.99 17.43
N SER A 79 -7.72 7.09 18.14
CA SER A 79 -8.36 7.49 19.42
C SER A 79 -9.58 8.39 19.22
#